data_AF-A0A8T3MK52-F1
#
_entry.id   AF-A0A8T3MK52-F1
#
_cell.length_a   1.000
_cell.length_b   1.000
_cell.length_c   1.000
_cell.angle_alpha   90.00
_cell.angle_beta   90.00
_cell.angle_gamma   90.00
#
_symmetry.space_group_name_H-M   'P 1'
#
loop_
_entity.id
_entity.type
_entity.pdbx_description
1 polymer ?
#
loop_
_entity_poly.entity_id
_entity_poly.type
_entity_poly.pdbx_seq_one_letter_code
_entity_poly.pdbx_strand_id
1 'polypeptide(L)'
;MSDFGRNERGQSHILAVLATAIAVVIVVGLLTAQEQLLGNAHQRRAGEAAVQAAGALVADEHLALVLSLRDDQGSPRDPTADELLQFLADPGLLERALAAARTLALENRATVPRAVSIVDRGDAIEVSVDTGALHRVTVDKVSCCRR
;
A
#
# COMPACT_ATOMS: atom_id res chain seq x y z
N MET A 1 -15.52 -65.75 -31.97
CA MET A 1 -15.17 -64.68 -32.92
C MET A 1 -16.46 -63.99 -33.30
N SER A 2 -16.73 -62.72 -32.99
CA SER A 2 -15.93 -61.62 -32.46
C SER A 2 -16.92 -60.53 -32.06
N ASP A 3 -16.94 -60.05 -30.81
CA ASP A 3 -17.70 -58.83 -30.49
C ASP A 3 -17.19 -58.08 -29.24
N PHE A 4 -15.89 -58.17 -28.94
CA PHE A 4 -15.27 -57.46 -27.82
C PHE A 4 -14.71 -56.07 -28.19
N GLY A 5 -14.73 -55.67 -29.46
CA GLY A 5 -14.03 -54.47 -29.94
C GLY A 5 -14.86 -53.17 -29.99
N ARG A 6 -16.17 -53.22 -29.73
CA ARG A 6 -17.07 -52.07 -29.93
C ARG A 6 -17.43 -51.33 -28.64
N ASN A 7 -17.32 -51.98 -27.48
CA ASN A 7 -17.62 -51.39 -26.17
C ASN A 7 -16.40 -50.67 -25.55
N GLU A 8 -15.18 -51.16 -25.81
CA GLU A 8 -13.93 -50.61 -25.25
C GLU A 8 -13.60 -49.22 -25.82
N ARG A 9 -13.89 -48.98 -27.11
CA ARG A 9 -13.64 -47.68 -27.76
C ARG A 9 -14.57 -46.59 -27.25
N GLY A 10 -15.85 -46.91 -27.02
CA GLY A 10 -16.82 -45.98 -26.44
C GLY A 10 -16.45 -45.59 -25.00
N GLN A 11 -16.00 -46.58 -24.22
CA GLN A 11 -15.55 -46.37 -22.84
C GLN A 11 -14.24 -45.56 -22.78
N SER A 12 -13.30 -45.77 -23.71
CA SER A 12 -12.06 -44.98 -23.79
C SER A 12 -12.32 -43.52 -24.17
N HIS A 13 -13.30 -43.24 -25.04
CA HIS A 13 -13.66 -41.87 -25.39
C HIS A 13 -14.29 -41.12 -24.23
N ILE A 14 -15.16 -41.78 -23.44
CA ILE A 14 -15.76 -41.17 -22.25
C ILE A 14 -14.69 -40.85 -21.20
N LEU A 15 -13.75 -41.78 -20.96
CA LEU A 15 -12.64 -41.55 -20.04
C LEU A 15 -11.71 -40.43 -20.51
N ALA A 16 -11.41 -40.36 -21.81
CA ALA A 16 -10.59 -39.29 -22.38
C ALA A 16 -11.28 -37.91 -22.24
N VAL A 17 -12.59 -37.83 -22.51
CA VAL A 17 -13.35 -36.58 -22.36
C VAL A 17 -13.44 -36.16 -20.90
N LEU A 18 -13.69 -37.11 -19.98
CA LEU A 18 -13.73 -36.81 -18.54
C LEU A 18 -12.36 -36.35 -18.02
N ALA A 19 -11.29 -37.03 -18.40
CA ALA A 19 -9.93 -36.64 -18.03
C ALA A 19 -9.58 -35.25 -18.57
N THR A 20 -9.98 -34.94 -19.81
CA THR A 20 -9.77 -33.62 -20.41
C THR A 20 -10.59 -32.55 -19.69
N ALA A 21 -11.85 -32.83 -19.33
CA ALA A 21 -12.69 -31.90 -18.58
C ALA A 21 -12.09 -31.59 -17.20
N ILE A 22 -11.60 -32.60 -16.48
CA ILE A 22 -10.91 -32.43 -15.19
C ILE A 22 -9.63 -31.60 -15.38
N ALA A 23 -8.84 -31.89 -16.41
CA ALA A 23 -7.63 -31.13 -16.71
C ALA A 23 -7.92 -29.65 -17.00
N VAL A 24 -8.98 -29.36 -17.76
CA VAL A 24 -9.42 -27.98 -18.04
C VAL A 24 -9.82 -27.26 -16.75
N VAL A 25 -10.60 -27.90 -15.89
CA VAL A 25 -11.01 -27.31 -14.59
C VAL A 25 -9.79 -27.01 -13.71
N ILE A 26 -8.81 -27.93 -13.65
CA ILE A 26 -7.57 -27.73 -12.89
C ILE A 26 -6.77 -26.54 -13.43
N VAL A 27 -6.60 -26.45 -14.76
CA VAL A 27 -5.84 -25.35 -15.39
C VAL A 27 -6.53 -24.00 -15.16
N VAL A 28 -7.84 -23.92 -15.36
CA VAL A 28 -8.61 -22.68 -15.10
C VAL A 28 -8.51 -22.29 -13.63
N GLY A 29 -8.68 -23.24 -12.70
CA GLY A 29 -8.53 -22.98 -11.27
C GLY A 29 -7.13 -22.46 -10.89
N LEU A 30 -6.09 -23.00 -11.52
CA LEU A 30 -4.71 -22.56 -11.29
C LEU A 30 -4.44 -21.16 -11.84
N LEU A 31 -5.00 -20.82 -13.01
CA LEU A 31 -4.88 -19.49 -13.60
C LEU A 31 -5.58 -18.44 -12.74
N THR A 32 -6.81 -18.72 -12.30
CA THR A 32 -7.54 -17.81 -11.41
C THR A 32 -6.82 -17.60 -10.08
N ALA A 33 -6.24 -18.64 -9.50
CA ALA A 33 -5.45 -18.52 -8.27
C ALA A 33 -4.20 -17.64 -8.48
N GLN A 34 -3.51 -17.78 -9.61
CA GLN A 34 -2.34 -16.97 -9.95
C GLN A 34 -2.69 -15.50 -10.16
N GLU A 35 -3.79 -15.21 -10.87
CA GLU A 35 -4.28 -13.84 -11.07
C GLU A 35 -4.64 -13.17 -9.74
N GLN A 36 -5.27 -13.91 -8.83
CA GLN A 36 -5.56 -13.40 -7.48
C GLN A 36 -4.30 -13.11 -6.67
N LEU A 37 -3.29 -14.00 -6.72
CA LEU A 37 -2.03 -13.81 -6.01
C LEU A 37 -1.24 -12.61 -6.55
N LEU A 38 -1.13 -12.50 -7.87
CA LEU A 38 -0.45 -11.38 -8.52
C LEU A 38 -1.20 -10.06 -8.29
N GLY A 39 -2.53 -10.07 -8.37
CA GLY A 39 -3.37 -8.93 -8.05
C GLY A 39 -3.18 -8.44 -6.61
N ASN A 40 -3.21 -9.37 -5.64
CA ASN A 40 -3.02 -9.05 -4.24
C ASN A 40 -1.62 -8.51 -3.94
N ALA A 41 -0.58 -9.11 -4.54
CA ALA A 41 0.80 -8.64 -4.40
C ALA A 41 0.98 -7.24 -5.00
N HIS A 42 0.37 -6.97 -6.16
CA HIS A 42 0.41 -5.67 -6.80
C HIS A 42 -0.29 -4.60 -5.96
N GLN A 43 -1.51 -4.89 -5.47
CA GLN A 43 -2.25 -3.98 -4.59
C GLN A 43 -1.47 -3.67 -3.31
N ARG A 44 -0.83 -4.67 -2.70
CA ARG A 44 -0.04 -4.47 -1.49
C ARG A 44 1.17 -3.57 -1.72
N ARG A 45 1.92 -3.80 -2.80
CA ARG A 45 3.08 -2.94 -3.17
C ARG A 45 2.65 -1.51 -3.48
N ALA A 46 1.52 -1.35 -4.16
CA ALA A 46 1.02 -0.02 -4.46
C ALA A 46 0.48 0.70 -3.21
N GLY A 47 -0.13 -0.02 -2.26
CA GLY A 47 -0.49 0.52 -0.95
C GLY A 47 0.73 0.93 -0.12
N GLU A 48 1.80 0.14 -0.17
CA GLU A 48 3.11 0.48 0.43
C GLU A 48 3.71 1.74 -0.22
N ALA A 49 3.67 1.86 -1.54
CA ALA A 49 4.12 3.07 -2.24
C ALA A 49 3.28 4.31 -1.89
N ALA A 50 1.96 4.15 -1.75
CA ALA A 50 1.06 5.24 -1.37
C ALA A 50 1.35 5.77 0.05
N VAL A 51 1.59 4.88 1.03
CA VAL A 51 1.96 5.31 2.38
C VAL A 51 3.36 5.92 2.43
N GLN A 52 4.30 5.44 1.61
CA GLN A 52 5.61 6.06 1.49
C GLN A 52 5.53 7.47 0.91
N ALA A 53 4.67 7.72 -0.07
CA ALA A 53 4.45 9.07 -0.61
C ALA A 53 3.85 10.03 0.41
N ALA A 54 2.86 9.56 1.19
CA ALA A 54 2.31 10.34 2.30
C ALA A 54 3.39 10.64 3.36
N GLY A 55 4.19 9.63 3.73
CA GLY A 55 5.28 9.78 4.68
C GLY A 55 6.36 10.76 4.21
N ALA A 56 6.76 10.69 2.93
CA ALA A 56 7.73 11.61 2.35
C ALA A 56 7.21 13.06 2.40
N LEU A 57 5.95 13.28 2.04
CA LEU A 57 5.35 14.63 2.14
C LEU A 57 5.34 15.14 3.59
N VAL A 58 4.96 14.30 4.56
CA VAL A 58 4.98 14.68 5.98
C VAL A 58 6.41 14.97 6.45
N ALA A 59 7.40 14.23 5.99
CA ALA A 59 8.81 14.47 6.28
C ALA A 59 9.27 15.84 5.76
N ASP A 60 8.93 16.17 4.51
CA ASP A 60 9.28 17.44 3.88
C ASP A 60 8.61 18.63 4.59
N GLU A 61 7.33 18.50 4.96
CA GLU A 61 6.60 19.52 5.71
C GLU A 61 7.14 19.70 7.13
N HIS A 62 7.50 18.60 7.79
CA HIS A 62 8.14 18.66 9.11
C HIS A 62 9.53 19.33 9.02
N LEU A 63 10.31 19.02 7.99
CA LEU A 63 11.58 19.70 7.72
C LEU A 63 11.35 21.20 7.48
N ALA A 64 10.34 21.57 6.69
CA ALA A 64 10.00 22.97 6.44
C ALA A 64 9.61 23.71 7.72
N LEU A 65 8.85 23.07 8.61
CA LEU A 65 8.53 23.61 9.93
C LEU A 65 9.82 23.86 10.73
N VAL A 66 10.67 22.85 10.91
CA VAL A 66 11.93 22.95 11.65
C VAL A 66 12.81 24.08 11.08
N LEU A 67 12.91 24.17 9.74
CA LEU A 67 13.68 25.21 9.06
C LEU A 67 13.09 26.62 9.19
N SER A 68 11.79 26.75 9.49
CA SER A 68 11.11 28.03 9.69
C SER A 68 11.29 28.58 11.11
N LEU A 69 11.52 27.71 12.10
CA LEU A 69 11.56 28.08 13.50
C LEU A 69 12.90 28.71 13.88
N ARG A 70 12.81 29.81 14.62
CA ARG A 70 13.95 30.52 15.20
C ARG A 70 13.72 30.73 16.70
N ASP A 71 14.80 30.76 17.47
CA ASP A 71 14.78 31.20 18.86
C ASP A 71 14.84 32.75 18.95
N ASP A 72 14.81 33.27 20.17
CA ASP A 72 14.86 34.72 20.44
C ASP A 72 16.16 35.38 19.93
N GLN A 73 17.19 34.59 19.67
CA GLN A 73 18.50 35.03 19.16
C GLN A 73 18.59 34.89 17.63
N GLY A 74 17.55 34.40 16.97
CA GLY A 74 17.51 34.17 15.53
C GLY A 74 18.22 32.89 15.08
N SER A 75 18.54 31.97 15.99
CA SER A 75 19.15 30.67 15.66
C SER A 75 18.06 29.62 15.37
N PRO A 76 18.31 28.65 14.46
CA PRO A 76 17.39 27.53 14.24
C PRO A 76 17.16 26.72 15.51
N ARG A 77 15.91 26.30 15.74
CA ARG A 77 15.51 25.51 16.91
C ARG A 77 14.53 24.41 16.54
N ASP A 78 14.39 23.44 17.44
CA ASP A 78 13.36 22.40 17.32
C ASP A 78 11.97 22.93 17.69
N PRO A 79 10.90 22.35 17.11
CA PRO A 79 9.53 22.63 17.50
C PRO A 79 9.26 22.19 18.94
N THR A 80 8.50 22.99 19.66
CA THR A 80 7.93 22.60 20.95
C THR A 80 6.83 21.55 20.76
N ALA A 81 6.44 20.87 21.84
CA ALA A 81 5.36 19.89 21.79
C ALA A 81 4.04 20.49 21.30
N ASP A 82 3.72 21.71 21.72
CA ASP A 82 2.48 22.40 21.32
C ASP A 82 2.50 22.81 19.84
N GLU A 83 3.64 23.30 19.34
CA GLU A 83 3.82 23.62 17.91
C GLU A 83 3.72 22.37 17.04
N LEU A 84 4.31 21.25 17.49
CA LEU A 84 4.20 19.98 16.80
C LEU A 84 2.75 19.46 16.81
N LEU A 85 2.05 19.53 17.94
CA LEU A 85 0.64 19.15 18.03
C LEU A 85 -0.23 19.98 17.08
N GLN A 86 0.03 21.29 17.00
CA GLN A 86 -0.69 22.18 16.10
C GLN A 86 -0.39 21.86 14.63
N PHE A 87 0.87 21.56 14.29
CA PHE A 87 1.26 21.12 12.96
C PHE A 87 0.57 19.80 12.56
N LEU A 88 0.55 18.81 13.46
CA LEU A 88 -0.09 17.52 13.19
C LEU A 88 -1.62 17.60 13.14
N ALA A 89 -2.20 18.58 13.82
CA ALA A 89 -3.63 18.86 13.78
C ALA A 89 -4.07 19.68 12.56
N ASP A 90 -3.13 20.17 11.74
CA ASP A 90 -3.46 20.95 10.54
C ASP A 90 -4.19 20.08 9.50
N PRO A 91 -5.46 20.40 9.15
CA PRO A 91 -6.17 19.67 8.10
C PRO A 91 -5.46 19.82 6.74
N GLY A 92 -4.75 20.93 6.50
CA GLY A 92 -3.99 21.14 5.26
C GLY A 92 -2.84 20.15 5.07
N LEU A 93 -2.20 19.71 6.17
CA LEU A 93 -1.19 18.64 6.14
C LEU A 93 -1.83 17.30 5.74
N LEU A 94 -2.96 16.94 6.36
CA LEU A 94 -3.68 15.70 6.08
C LEU A 94 -4.17 15.63 4.63
N GLU A 95 -4.75 16.73 4.13
CA GLU A 95 -5.23 16.81 2.74
C GLU A 95 -4.09 16.65 1.73
N ARG A 96 -2.94 17.30 1.96
CA ARG A 96 -1.77 17.18 1.09
C ARG A 96 -1.16 15.78 1.15
N ALA A 97 -1.06 15.18 2.33
CA ALA A 97 -0.58 13.81 2.49
C ALA A 97 -1.50 12.80 1.78
N LEU A 98 -2.82 12.98 1.90
CA LEU A 98 -3.80 12.17 1.17
C LEU A 98 -3.70 12.38 -0.34
N ALA A 99 -3.50 13.62 -0.81
CA ALA A 99 -3.31 13.90 -2.22
C ALA A 99 -2.05 13.20 -2.77
N ALA A 100 -0.91 13.26 -2.07
CA ALA A 100 0.30 12.56 -2.45
C ALA A 100 0.10 11.03 -2.53
N ALA A 101 -0.56 10.44 -1.53
CA ALA A 101 -0.91 9.02 -1.54
C ALA A 101 -1.80 8.64 -2.74
N ARG A 102 -2.79 9.49 -3.07
CA ARG A 102 -3.71 9.28 -4.19
C ARG A 102 -3.00 9.36 -5.53
N THR A 103 -2.09 10.32 -5.71
CA THR A 103 -1.28 10.44 -6.94
C THR A 103 -0.53 9.14 -7.19
N LEU A 104 0.20 8.63 -6.19
CA LEU A 104 0.95 7.38 -6.33
C LEU A 104 0.05 6.16 -6.56
N ALA A 105 -1.10 6.08 -5.88
CA ALA A 105 -2.05 5.00 -6.10
C ALA A 105 -2.60 4.99 -7.54
N LEU A 106 -2.92 6.16 -8.10
CA LEU A 106 -3.39 6.29 -9.48
C LEU A 106 -2.31 5.89 -10.49
N GLU A 107 -1.07 6.34 -10.30
CA GLU A 107 0.06 5.97 -11.15
C GLU A 107 0.30 4.45 -11.17
N ASN A 108 0.12 3.79 -10.03
CA ASN A 108 0.27 2.35 -9.89
C ASN A 108 -1.01 1.55 -10.23
N ARG A 109 -2.07 2.21 -10.70
CA ARG A 109 -3.39 1.63 -11.00
C ARG A 109 -3.95 0.81 -9.82
N ALA A 110 -3.76 1.32 -8.62
CA ALA A 110 -4.17 0.69 -7.37
C ALA A 110 -5.41 1.34 -6.78
N THR A 111 -5.93 0.74 -5.70
CA THR A 111 -7.07 1.31 -4.98
C THR A 111 -6.73 2.68 -4.40
N VAL A 112 -7.59 3.66 -4.70
CA VAL A 112 -7.42 5.04 -4.25
C VAL A 112 -7.59 5.12 -2.72
N PRO A 113 -6.61 5.70 -1.99
CA PRO A 113 -6.70 5.93 -0.56
C PRO A 113 -7.96 6.72 -0.15
N ARG A 114 -8.62 6.23 0.90
CA ARG A 114 -9.81 6.86 1.49
C ARG A 114 -9.46 7.87 2.57
N ALA A 115 -8.48 7.54 3.40
CA ALA A 115 -8.07 8.33 4.54
C ALA A 115 -6.57 8.20 4.78
N VAL A 116 -6.01 9.25 5.39
CA VAL A 116 -4.66 9.27 5.97
C VAL A 116 -4.81 9.64 7.45
N SER A 117 -4.04 9.01 8.31
CA SER A 117 -3.86 9.44 9.69
C SER A 117 -2.39 9.70 9.97
N ILE A 118 -2.12 10.71 10.79
CA ILE A 118 -0.79 11.10 11.22
C ILE A 118 -0.81 11.15 12.74
N VAL A 119 0.13 10.46 13.39
CA VAL A 119 0.17 10.30 14.84
C VAL A 119 1.59 10.53 15.33
N ASP A 120 1.74 11.34 16.37
CA ASP A 120 3.01 11.47 17.07
C ASP A 120 3.32 10.20 17.87
N ARG A 121 4.51 9.62 17.68
CA ARG A 121 5.03 8.48 18.43
C ARG A 121 6.23 8.83 19.31
N GLY A 122 6.49 10.12 19.53
CA GLY A 122 7.57 10.60 20.38
C GLY A 122 8.82 10.93 19.57
N ASP A 123 9.59 9.93 19.17
CA ASP A 123 10.80 10.11 18.34
C ASP A 123 10.52 10.14 16.84
N ALA A 124 9.38 9.57 16.43
CA ALA A 124 8.93 9.52 15.04
C ALA A 124 7.47 9.97 14.88
N ILE A 125 7.10 10.30 13.66
CA ILE A 125 5.72 10.54 13.21
C ILE A 125 5.25 9.30 12.46
N GLU A 126 4.21 8.63 12.93
CA GLU A 126 3.58 7.52 12.21
C GLU A 126 2.54 8.07 11.24
N VAL A 127 2.68 7.71 9.97
CA VAL A 127 1.73 8.01 8.91
C VAL A 127 1.06 6.71 8.47
N SER A 128 -0.26 6.68 8.46
CA SER A 128 -1.03 5.52 8.00
C SER A 128 -1.97 5.90 6.86
N VAL A 129 -2.14 5.00 5.90
CA VAL A 129 -3.02 5.16 4.74
C VAL A 129 -3.95 3.96 4.64
N ASP A 130 -5.25 4.22 4.43
CA ASP A 130 -6.25 3.18 4.19
C ASP A 130 -6.61 3.08 2.70
N THR A 131 -6.20 1.98 2.07
CA THR A 131 -6.52 1.60 0.69
C THR A 131 -7.49 0.41 0.62
N GLY A 132 -8.18 0.09 1.71
CA GLY A 132 -8.87 -1.19 1.93
C GLY A 132 -8.03 -2.18 2.75
N ALA A 133 -6.73 -1.92 2.85
CA ALA A 133 -5.83 -2.43 3.87
C ALA A 133 -5.11 -1.24 4.51
N LEU A 134 -4.79 -1.36 5.81
CA LEU A 134 -4.07 -0.32 6.52
C LEU A 134 -2.57 -0.48 6.31
N HIS A 135 -1.96 0.50 5.65
CA HIS A 135 -0.51 0.59 5.45
C HIS A 135 0.06 1.68 6.37
N ARG A 136 1.27 1.47 6.92
CA ARG A 136 1.92 2.41 7.84
C ARG A 136 3.38 2.63 7.49
N VAL A 137 3.86 3.83 7.73
CA VAL A 137 5.28 4.20 7.68
C VAL A 137 5.59 5.11 8.86
N THR A 138 6.82 5.01 9.37
CA THR A 138 7.34 5.92 10.40
C THR A 138 8.32 6.89 9.76
N VAL A 139 8.19 8.17 10.10
CA VAL A 139 9.04 9.26 9.66
C VAL A 139 9.83 9.75 10.86
N ASP A 140 11.15 9.67 10.80
CA ASP A 140 12.01 10.19 11.87
C ASP A 140 11.87 11.71 11.98
N LYS A 141 11.71 12.23 13.20
CA LYS A 141 11.66 13.68 13.41
C LYS A 141 13.04 14.28 13.13
N VAL A 142 13.04 15.28 12.24
CA VAL A 142 14.23 16.10 11.99
C VAL A 142 14.49 16.98 13.21
N SER A 143 15.74 17.01 13.67
CA SER A 143 16.20 17.95 14.71
C SER A 143 17.22 18.91 14.12
N CYS A 144 17.06 20.19 14.43
CA CYS A 144 17.98 21.26 14.03
C CYS A 144 19.37 21.09 14.65
N CYS A 145 19.46 20.39 15.79
CA CYS A 145 20.65 20.37 16.64
C CYS A 145 21.07 18.97 17.08
N ARG A 146 20.99 17.96 16.19
CA ARG A 146 21.59 16.64 16.45
C ARG A 146 23.12 16.79 16.52
N ARG A 147 23.64 17.03 17.72
CA ARG A 147 25.07 17.08 18.03
C ARG A 147 25.54 15.75 18.60
#